data_AF-A0A7C4DHH9-F1
#
_entry.id   AF-A0A7C4DHH9-F1
#
_cell.length_a   1.000
_cell.length_b   1.000
_cell.length_c   1.000
_cell.angle_alpha   90.00
_cell.angle_beta   90.00
_cell.angle_gamma   90.00
#
_symmetry.space_group_name_H-M   'P 1'
#
loop_
_entity.id
_entity.type
_entity.pdbx_description
1 polymer ?
#
loop_
_entity_poly.entity_id
_entity_poly.type
_entity_poly.pdbx_seq_one_letter_code
_entity_poly.pdbx_strand_id
1 'polypeptide(L)'
;VHEELILSGPEWADDAAWIREQLVKMAATLKDNRNQFGTWNADVLNRVEYTEPETSGSAFFVYMLAYMVNRGYLPKDEYQPVVEKAWGFLADSVSADGHLNRTQPVGRGPIKTDFSQNSETYGVGAFCLAAVEVSRMSK
;
A
#
# COMPACT_ATOMS: atom_id res chain seq x y z
N VAL A 1 15.55 -11.10 -4.03
CA VAL A 1 16.94 -10.93 -4.55
C VAL A 1 17.13 -9.63 -5.37
N HIS A 2 16.09 -8.99 -5.93
CA HIS A 2 16.24 -7.70 -6.65
C HIS A 2 15.76 -6.44 -5.89
N GLU A 3 15.00 -6.59 -4.81
CA GLU A 3 14.40 -5.50 -4.02
C GLU A 3 15.44 -4.65 -3.26
N GLU A 4 16.51 -5.25 -2.75
CA GLU A 4 17.64 -4.53 -2.12
C GLU A 4 18.49 -3.72 -3.12
N LEU A 5 18.36 -3.96 -4.43
CA LEU A 5 19.16 -3.25 -5.43
C LEU A 5 18.61 -1.87 -5.79
N ILE A 6 17.29 -1.63 -5.71
CA ILE A 6 16.70 -0.39 -6.24
C ILE A 6 16.94 0.81 -5.30
N LEU A 7 16.87 0.59 -3.99
CA LEU A 7 17.01 1.68 -3.00
C LEU A 7 18.34 1.69 -2.26
N SER A 8 19.25 0.77 -2.56
CA SER A 8 20.57 0.68 -1.89
C SER A 8 21.71 0.18 -2.79
N GLY A 9 21.49 -0.01 -4.10
CA GLY A 9 22.54 -0.43 -5.03
C GLY A 9 23.61 0.65 -5.22
N PRO A 10 24.91 0.34 -5.01
CA PRO A 10 26.00 1.33 -5.13
C PRO A 10 26.24 1.79 -6.58
N GLU A 11 25.84 0.99 -7.56
CA GLU A 11 25.93 1.30 -8.99
C GLU A 11 24.96 2.42 -9.42
N TRP A 12 23.88 2.65 -8.67
CA TRP A 12 22.80 3.60 -8.99
C TRP A 12 22.53 4.53 -7.80
N ALA A 13 23.56 4.90 -7.04
CA ALA A 13 23.40 5.55 -5.73
C ALA A 13 22.62 6.88 -5.79
N ASP A 14 22.85 7.68 -6.83
CA ASP A 14 22.16 8.95 -7.05
C ASP A 14 20.68 8.72 -7.41
N ASP A 15 20.39 7.77 -8.30
CA ASP A 15 19.02 7.39 -8.65
C ASP A 15 18.29 6.83 -7.43
N ALA A 16 18.95 5.98 -6.63
CA ALA A 16 18.40 5.43 -5.40
C ALA A 16 18.08 6.54 -4.39
N ALA A 17 18.94 7.56 -4.26
CA ALA A 17 18.67 8.72 -3.41
C ALA A 17 17.46 9.52 -3.89
N TRP A 18 17.38 9.80 -5.19
CA TRP A 18 16.27 10.51 -5.77
C TRP A 18 14.95 9.73 -5.62
N ILE A 19 14.94 8.42 -5.88
CA ILE A 19 13.75 7.56 -5.70
C ILE A 19 13.31 7.58 -4.23
N ARG A 20 14.24 7.44 -3.27
CA ARG A 20 13.91 7.52 -1.84
C ARG A 20 13.25 8.85 -1.49
N GLU A 21 13.76 9.96 -2.02
CA GLU A 21 13.16 11.29 -1.80
C GLU A 21 11.72 11.35 -2.33
N GLN A 22 11.46 10.82 -3.53
CA GLN A 22 10.10 10.78 -4.08
C GLN A 22 9.17 9.88 -3.24
N LEU A 23 9.66 8.73 -2.78
CA LEU A 23 8.88 7.83 -1.93
C LEU A 23 8.54 8.46 -0.57
N VAL A 24 9.44 9.25 0.02
CA VAL A 24 9.15 9.99 1.27
C VAL A 24 8.05 11.04 1.03
N LYS A 25 8.10 11.78 -0.07
CA LYS A 25 7.03 12.75 -0.44
C LYS A 25 5.70 12.05 -0.69
N MET A 26 5.73 10.91 -1.36
CA MET A 26 4.55 10.08 -1.60
C MET A 26 3.98 9.53 -0.28
N ALA A 27 4.83 9.06 0.63
CA ALA A 27 4.43 8.57 1.95
C ALA A 27 3.72 9.66 2.78
N ALA A 28 4.25 10.88 2.79
CA ALA A 28 3.60 12.01 3.46
C ALA A 28 2.20 12.28 2.88
N THR A 29 2.09 12.31 1.55
CA THR A 29 0.79 12.48 0.86
C THR A 29 -0.18 11.36 1.22
N LEU A 30 0.27 10.11 1.19
CA LEU A 30 -0.56 8.95 1.50
C LEU A 30 -1.05 8.99 2.95
N LYS A 31 -0.19 9.31 3.92
CA LYS A 31 -0.54 9.42 5.34
C LYS A 31 -1.69 10.40 5.57
N ASP A 32 -1.66 11.55 4.89
CA ASP A 32 -2.63 12.63 5.05
C ASP A 32 -3.94 12.40 4.26
N ASN A 33 -3.92 11.46 3.30
CA ASN A 33 -5.03 11.23 2.37
C ASN A 33 -5.69 9.85 2.52
N ARG A 34 -5.80 9.34 3.74
CA ARG A 34 -6.51 8.09 4.05
C ARG A 34 -8.02 8.28 4.15
N ASN A 35 -8.77 7.24 3.81
CA ASN A 35 -10.21 7.16 3.99
C ASN A 35 -10.57 6.79 5.46
N GLN A 36 -11.88 6.69 5.75
CA GLN A 36 -12.39 6.33 7.09
C GLN A 36 -11.95 4.94 7.59
N PHE A 37 -11.57 4.04 6.69
CA PHE A 37 -11.07 2.70 7.02
C PHE A 37 -9.57 2.72 7.35
N GLY A 38 -8.89 3.84 7.09
CA GLY A 38 -7.45 4.00 7.23
C GLY A 38 -6.66 3.49 6.02
N THR A 39 -7.33 3.24 4.89
CA THR A 39 -6.74 2.85 3.60
C THR A 39 -6.94 3.95 2.56
N TRP A 40 -6.87 3.63 1.27
CA TRP A 40 -7.05 4.58 0.16
C TRP A 40 -8.16 4.10 -0.78
N ASN A 41 -8.89 5.06 -1.34
CA ASN A 41 -9.88 4.80 -2.38
C ASN A 41 -9.18 4.78 -3.75
N ALA A 42 -9.91 4.38 -4.80
CA ALA A 42 -9.42 4.41 -6.17
C ALA A 42 -8.89 5.78 -6.60
N ASP A 43 -9.46 6.87 -6.06
CA ASP A 43 -8.90 8.21 -6.14
C ASP A 43 -8.42 8.66 -4.75
N VAL A 44 -7.10 8.78 -4.60
CA VAL A 44 -6.44 9.14 -3.34
C VAL A 44 -6.77 10.59 -2.94
N LEU A 45 -6.90 11.49 -3.90
CA LEU A 45 -7.06 12.94 -3.65
C LEU A 45 -8.54 13.36 -3.67
N ASN A 46 -9.41 12.61 -4.35
CA ASN A 46 -10.86 12.85 -4.39
C ASN A 46 -11.64 11.80 -3.59
N ARG A 47 -11.55 11.90 -2.26
CA ARG A 47 -12.19 10.94 -1.33
C ARG A 47 -13.70 11.06 -1.22
N VAL A 48 -14.30 12.11 -1.79
CA VAL A 48 -15.76 12.34 -1.72
C VAL A 48 -16.46 11.62 -2.87
N GLU A 49 -15.81 11.58 -4.03
CA GLU A 49 -16.43 11.08 -5.24
C GLU A 49 -16.32 9.56 -5.40
N TYR A 50 -15.18 8.98 -4.99
CA TYR A 50 -14.92 7.55 -5.01
C TYR A 50 -14.76 7.10 -3.58
N THR A 51 -15.76 6.39 -3.06
CA THR A 51 -15.87 6.06 -1.62
C THR A 51 -15.74 4.58 -1.33
N GLU A 52 -15.76 3.78 -2.40
CA GLU A 52 -15.63 2.35 -2.37
C GLU A 52 -14.21 2.00 -1.90
N PRO A 53 -14.08 1.19 -0.84
CA PRO A 53 -12.77 0.79 -0.35
C PRO A 53 -12.09 -0.11 -1.38
N GLU A 54 -10.80 0.13 -1.64
CA GLU A 54 -10.01 -0.53 -2.68
C GLU A 54 -8.78 -1.19 -2.05
N THR A 55 -8.54 -2.46 -2.38
CA THR A 55 -7.51 -3.29 -1.72
C THR A 55 -6.19 -3.37 -2.46
N SER A 56 -6.14 -3.33 -3.79
CA SER A 56 -4.90 -3.57 -4.53
C SER A 56 -3.91 -2.40 -4.44
N GLY A 57 -4.37 -1.17 -4.67
CA GLY A 57 -3.58 0.05 -4.50
C GLY A 57 -3.20 0.23 -3.03
N SER A 58 -4.16 0.03 -2.12
CA SER A 58 -3.90 0.06 -0.69
C SER A 58 -2.82 -0.95 -0.26
N ALA A 59 -2.82 -2.17 -0.81
CA ALA A 59 -1.80 -3.17 -0.51
C ALA A 59 -0.42 -2.76 -1.01
N PHE A 60 -0.30 -2.18 -2.21
CA PHE A 60 0.97 -1.63 -2.68
C PHE A 60 1.48 -0.49 -1.80
N PHE A 61 0.59 0.39 -1.34
CA PHE A 61 0.95 1.47 -0.41
C PHE A 61 1.40 0.93 0.95
N VAL A 62 0.70 -0.05 1.51
CA VAL A 62 1.10 -0.72 2.76
C VAL A 62 2.47 -1.37 2.61
N TYR A 63 2.72 -2.09 1.52
CA TYR A 63 4.03 -2.65 1.22
C TYR A 63 5.12 -1.58 1.20
N MET A 64 4.94 -0.50 0.43
CA MET A 64 5.92 0.58 0.31
C MET A 64 6.20 1.26 1.66
N LEU A 65 5.16 1.58 2.43
CA LEU A 65 5.30 2.23 3.73
C LEU A 65 6.02 1.31 4.73
N ALA A 66 5.61 0.05 4.83
CA ALA A 66 6.23 -0.93 5.71
C ALA A 66 7.71 -1.16 5.34
N TYR A 67 7.99 -1.33 4.04
CA TYR A 67 9.35 -1.48 3.51
C TYR A 67 10.26 -0.31 3.92
N MET A 68 9.77 0.92 3.79
CA MET A 68 10.50 2.15 4.09
C MET A 68 10.70 2.34 5.61
N VAL A 69 9.71 1.97 6.43
CA VAL A 69 9.85 1.97 7.90
C VAL A 69 10.88 0.93 8.35
N ASN A 70 10.81 -0.30 7.84
CA ASN A 70 11.72 -1.39 8.18
C ASN A 70 13.19 -1.07 7.90
N ARG A 71 13.45 -0.18 6.93
CA ARG A 71 14.80 0.26 6.53
C ARG A 71 15.21 1.60 7.12
N GLY A 72 14.38 2.18 7.99
CA GLY A 72 14.68 3.45 8.66
C GLY A 72 14.61 4.68 7.75
N TYR A 73 13.98 4.58 6.58
CA TYR A 73 13.77 5.73 5.69
C TYR A 73 12.54 6.57 6.07
N LEU A 74 11.61 6.00 6.84
CA LEU A 74 10.48 6.70 7.43
C LEU A 74 10.51 6.56 8.96
N PRO A 75 10.13 7.61 9.73
CA PRO A 75 10.02 7.53 11.18
C PRO A 75 9.01 6.46 11.61
N LYS A 76 9.45 5.49 12.41
CA LYS A 76 8.63 4.35 12.83
C LYS A 76 7.41 4.78 13.64
N ASP A 77 7.60 5.70 14.59
CA ASP A 77 6.57 6.29 15.44
C ASP A 77 5.45 7.00 14.64
N GLU A 78 5.79 7.58 13.49
CA GLU A 78 4.83 8.28 12.64
C GLU A 78 4.11 7.34 11.67
N TYR A 79 4.81 6.37 11.07
CA TYR A 79 4.29 5.57 9.95
C TYR A 79 3.86 4.15 10.34
N GLN A 80 4.34 3.58 11.44
CA GLN A 80 3.87 2.26 11.89
C GLN A 80 2.36 2.25 12.19
N PRO A 81 1.76 3.22 12.90
CA PRO A 81 0.32 3.26 13.11
C PRO A 81 -0.48 3.39 11.80
N VAL A 82 0.13 4.00 10.78
CA VAL A 82 -0.45 4.12 9.43
C VAL A 82 -0.53 2.76 8.76
N VAL A 83 0.59 2.04 8.76
CA VAL A 83 0.71 0.70 8.20
C VAL A 83 -0.23 -0.28 8.90
N GLU A 84 -0.22 -0.31 10.24
CA GLU A 84 -1.04 -1.24 11.02
C GLU A 84 -2.53 -1.03 10.80
N LYS A 85 -3.00 0.22 10.76
CA LYS A 85 -4.40 0.52 10.51
C LYS A 85 -4.84 0.07 9.12
N ALA A 86 -4.04 0.36 8.10
CA ALA A 86 -4.32 -0.04 6.72
C ALA A 86 -4.24 -1.57 6.54
N TRP A 87 -3.26 -2.21 7.17
CA TRP A 87 -3.09 -3.67 7.17
C TRP A 87 -4.28 -4.38 7.81
N GLY A 88 -4.82 -3.88 8.93
CA GLY A 88 -6.02 -4.44 9.55
C GLY A 88 -7.19 -4.52 8.57
N PHE A 89 -7.45 -3.45 7.83
CA PHE A 89 -8.50 -3.45 6.80
C PHE A 89 -8.22 -4.43 5.65
N LEU A 90 -6.96 -4.54 5.20
CA LEU A 90 -6.58 -5.49 4.14
C LEU A 90 -6.78 -6.93 4.61
N ALA A 91 -6.37 -7.26 5.84
CA ALA A 91 -6.55 -8.59 6.42
C ALA A 91 -8.03 -8.95 6.56
N ASP A 92 -8.86 -8.01 7.00
CA ASP A 92 -10.32 -8.17 7.09
C ASP A 92 -11.01 -8.26 5.71
N SER A 93 -10.32 -7.86 4.64
CA SER A 93 -10.81 -7.98 3.25
C SER A 93 -10.55 -9.36 2.64
N VAL A 94 -9.87 -10.26 3.34
CA VAL A 94 -9.74 -11.66 2.92
C VAL A 94 -10.98 -12.42 3.38
N SER A 95 -11.72 -13.01 2.44
CA SER A 95 -12.90 -13.81 2.73
C SER A 95 -12.54 -15.14 3.41
N ALA A 96 -13.54 -15.81 3.97
CA ALA A 96 -13.36 -17.09 4.66
C ALA A 96 -12.81 -18.21 3.76
N ASP A 97 -13.03 -18.13 2.45
CA ASP A 97 -12.49 -19.04 1.42
C ASP A 97 -11.16 -18.56 0.81
N GLY A 98 -10.59 -17.45 1.32
CA GLY A 98 -9.24 -16.99 0.99
C GLY A 98 -9.15 -16.00 -0.17
N HIS A 99 -10.27 -15.51 -0.71
CA HIS A 99 -10.25 -14.48 -1.75
C HIS A 99 -9.96 -13.10 -1.17
N LEU A 100 -9.09 -12.34 -1.84
CA LEU A 100 -8.91 -10.93 -1.54
C LEU A 100 -10.00 -10.13 -2.26
N ASN A 101 -10.99 -9.68 -1.49
CA ASN A 101 -12.09 -8.90 -2.00
C ASN A 101 -11.68 -7.44 -2.29
N ARG A 102 -12.59 -6.67 -2.88
CA ARG A 102 -12.45 -5.20 -3.05
C ARG A 102 -11.29 -4.79 -3.97
N THR A 103 -10.88 -5.66 -4.88
CA THR A 103 -9.89 -5.29 -5.89
C THR A 103 -10.59 -4.59 -7.04
N GLN A 104 -10.22 -3.34 -7.35
CA GLN A 104 -10.76 -2.69 -8.56
C GLN A 104 -10.29 -3.45 -9.81
N PRO A 105 -11.16 -3.77 -10.78
CA PRO A 105 -10.77 -4.38 -12.06
C PRO A 105 -9.83 -3.50 -12.89
N VAL A 106 -9.18 -4.11 -13.88
CA VAL A 106 -8.29 -3.42 -14.83
C VAL A 106 -9.03 -2.30 -15.56
N GLY A 107 -8.42 -1.10 -15.57
CA GLY A 107 -9.01 0.09 -16.19
C GLY A 107 -8.02 1.23 -16.36
N ARG A 108 -8.49 2.38 -16.86
CA ARG A 108 -7.67 3.59 -17.10
C ARG A 108 -7.80 4.67 -16.02
N GLY A 109 -8.62 4.45 -15.00
CA GLY A 109 -8.87 5.43 -13.95
C GLY A 109 -9.80 4.88 -12.86
N PRO A 110 -10.12 5.71 -11.85
CA PRO A 110 -11.05 5.34 -10.80
C PRO A 110 -12.45 5.15 -11.38
N ILE A 111 -13.17 4.15 -10.87
CA ILE A 111 -14.54 3.86 -11.29
C ILE A 111 -15.45 3.76 -10.07
N LYS A 112 -16.69 4.27 -10.21
CA LYS A 112 -17.75 4.11 -9.19
C LYS A 112 -18.52 2.85 -9.51
N THR A 113 -18.08 1.72 -8.97
CA THR A 113 -18.79 0.45 -9.11
C THR A 113 -18.65 -0.36 -7.84
N ASP A 114 -19.58 -1.27 -7.60
CA ASP A 114 -19.43 -2.23 -6.52
C ASP A 114 -18.45 -3.33 -6.93
N PHE A 115 -17.27 -3.32 -6.31
CA PHE A 115 -16.27 -4.38 -6.43
C PHE A 115 -16.05 -5.09 -5.08
N SER A 116 -17.05 -5.05 -4.18
CA SER A 116 -16.98 -5.65 -2.84
C SER A 116 -16.60 -7.12 -2.83
N GLN A 117 -16.97 -7.88 -3.85
CA GLN A 117 -16.64 -9.31 -4.01
C GLN A 117 -15.64 -9.56 -5.15
N ASN A 118 -15.05 -8.51 -5.74
CA ASN A 118 -14.11 -8.67 -6.83
C ASN A 118 -12.70 -8.98 -6.30
N SER A 119 -12.06 -9.96 -6.92
CA SER A 119 -10.70 -10.41 -6.60
C SER A 119 -9.89 -10.52 -7.87
N GLU A 120 -8.72 -9.91 -7.90
CA GLU A 120 -7.80 -9.96 -9.05
C GLU A 120 -6.42 -10.46 -8.60
N THR A 121 -5.73 -11.18 -9.48
CA THR A 121 -4.45 -11.82 -9.15
C THR A 121 -3.35 -10.81 -8.79
N TYR A 122 -3.35 -9.63 -9.40
CA TYR A 122 -2.42 -8.55 -9.04
C TYR A 122 -2.70 -7.99 -7.64
N GLY A 123 -3.97 -7.95 -7.21
CA GLY A 123 -4.34 -7.55 -5.86
C GLY A 123 -3.80 -8.55 -4.83
N VAL A 124 -3.94 -9.85 -5.11
CA VAL A 124 -3.36 -10.91 -4.27
C VAL A 124 -1.84 -10.80 -4.17
N GLY A 125 -1.16 -10.53 -5.30
CA GLY A 125 0.29 -10.29 -5.31
C GLY A 125 0.69 -9.09 -4.43
N ALA A 126 -0.01 -7.97 -4.56
CA ALA A 126 0.21 -6.78 -3.73
C ALA A 126 -0.02 -7.06 -2.23
N PHE A 127 -1.07 -7.81 -1.91
CA PHE A 127 -1.37 -8.23 -0.54
C PHE A 127 -0.26 -9.09 0.05
N CYS A 128 0.27 -10.06 -0.70
CA CYS A 128 1.38 -10.90 -0.25
C CYS A 128 2.65 -10.09 0.00
N LEU A 129 2.96 -9.10 -0.85
CA LEU A 129 4.08 -8.18 -0.64
C LEU A 129 3.91 -7.40 0.67
N ALA A 130 2.72 -6.83 0.88
CA ALA A 130 2.38 -6.12 2.11
C ALA A 130 2.54 -7.01 3.35
N ALA A 131 1.99 -8.22 3.30
CA ALA A 131 2.05 -9.19 4.40
C ALA A 131 3.49 -9.50 4.82
N VAL A 132 4.40 -9.68 3.85
CA VAL A 132 5.81 -9.95 4.12
C VAL A 132 6.46 -8.81 4.87
N GLU A 133 6.30 -7.55 4.42
CA GLU A 133 6.92 -6.41 5.10
C GLU A 133 6.27 -6.08 6.44
N VAL A 134 4.95 -6.21 6.57
CA VAL A 134 4.25 -6.03 7.85
C VAL A 134 4.70 -7.08 8.87
N SER A 135 4.88 -8.35 8.47
CA SER A 135 5.35 -9.41 9.37
C SER A 135 6.75 -9.14 9.95
N ARG A 136 7.57 -8.32 9.28
CA ARG A 136 8.90 -7.91 9.73
C ARG A 136 8.84 -6.77 10.75
N MET A 137 7.77 -5.97 10.75
CA MET A 137 7.57 -4.85 11.68
C MET A 137 7.18 -5.28 13.10
N SER A 138 6.50 -6.44 13.22
CA SER A 138 6.00 -6.97 14.50
C SER A 138 7.07 -7.67 15.35
N LYS A 139 8.33 -7.65 14.91
CA LYS A 139 9.50 -8.13 15.66
C LYS A 139 10.26 -6.96 16.27
#